data_AF-A0A1I3XZG9-F1
#
_entry.id   AF-A0A1I3XZG9-F1
#
_cell.length_a   1.000
_cell.length_b   1.000
_cell.length_c   1.000
_cell.angle_alpha   90.00
_cell.angle_beta   90.00
_cell.angle_gamma   90.00
#
_symmetry.space_group_name_H-M   'P 1'
#
loop_
_entity.id
_entity.type
_entity.pdbx_description
1 polymer ?
#
loop_
_entity_poly.entity_id
_entity_poly.type
_entity_poly.pdbx_seq_one_letter_code
_entity_poly.pdbx_strand_id
1 'polypeptide(L)'
;MASKHAAKAIEQFFFKGGATQALFRWLDFRLFVSQKNTKLTSSNDINSASHSATDYLKIWQQQTSLTTPATGILRLLAVIAVVIGFTAMAGVLNVREQAFINIWVPLGLFAFLPLLLTLSSFYFSFLSPAKSNLHHHPLLHWLINKLHLQQFIPYKNLLLPWLFWQLQSAAILFSASALLSFFILATFQDYLFGWSSTLITDSATMTQLMTTLSWPWHWLIDTPSAELIQQTRFSAQASDLAVSANNVWWMTLVMAIVVYGILPRLLLALLLRQQFIRYLRSNIQNSGDVEQFIVAQQHQVSRNPIQSDNNNLTSNVVSLPTANTALISWQQADLDFPIDKQLGTDDWLKDEQWLNSTASQFDKPVWIIIDPMQTPTGELADCIELLQQHNEPISLVLYPVNTDDARYQQQQKSWQFFAQRHAITLKEGHAHV
;
A
#
# COMPACT_ATOMS: atom_id res chain seq x y z
N MET A 1 8.28 20.50 -8.81
CA MET A 1 7.84 19.59 -9.89
C MET A 1 8.34 18.15 -9.70
N ALA A 2 9.56 17.92 -9.18
CA ALA A 2 10.13 16.58 -8.96
C ALA A 2 9.30 15.66 -8.02
N SER A 3 8.70 16.18 -6.94
CA SER A 3 7.89 15.40 -6.00
C SER A 3 6.61 14.82 -6.62
N LYS A 4 5.91 15.59 -7.47
CA LYS A 4 4.70 15.11 -8.18
C LYS A 4 5.02 14.01 -9.19
N HIS A 5 6.17 14.10 -9.86
CA HIS A 5 6.59 13.07 -10.81
C HIS A 5 6.95 11.75 -10.11
N ALA A 6 7.64 11.83 -8.96
CA ALA A 6 7.94 10.67 -8.13
C ALA A 6 6.67 10.00 -7.57
N ALA A 7 5.73 10.78 -7.05
CA ALA A 7 4.45 10.27 -6.54
C ALA A 7 3.64 9.53 -7.62
N LYS A 8 3.61 10.07 -8.85
CA LYS A 8 2.93 9.43 -9.99
C LYS A 8 3.61 8.13 -10.41
N ALA A 9 4.94 8.07 -10.39
CA ALA A 9 5.70 6.86 -10.72
C ALA A 9 5.48 5.75 -9.68
N ILE A 10 5.42 6.10 -8.39
CA ILE A 10 5.09 5.17 -7.29
C ILE A 10 3.67 4.62 -7.46
N GLU A 11 2.69 5.48 -7.75
CA GLU A 11 1.32 5.04 -8.02
C GLU A 11 1.27 4.06 -9.20
N GLN A 12 1.93 4.40 -10.32
CA GLN A 12 1.98 3.54 -11.51
C GLN A 12 2.63 2.19 -11.23
N PHE A 13 3.65 2.15 -10.36
CA PHE A 13 4.29 0.92 -9.92
C PHE A 13 3.28 -0.02 -9.24
N PHE A 14 2.54 0.46 -8.24
CA PHE A 14 1.55 -0.36 -7.53
C PHE A 14 0.40 -0.78 -8.44
N PHE A 15 -0.10 0.12 -9.30
CA PHE A 15 -1.23 -0.16 -10.20
C PHE A 15 -0.90 -1.05 -11.41
N LYS A 16 0.36 -1.46 -11.60
CA LYS A 16 0.77 -2.35 -12.68
C LYS A 16 0.07 -3.71 -12.56
N GLY A 17 -0.75 -4.07 -13.55
CA GLY A 17 -1.50 -5.34 -13.56
C GLY A 17 -2.92 -5.28 -12.97
N GLY A 18 -3.44 -4.07 -12.72
CA GLY A 18 -4.83 -3.83 -12.38
C GLY A 18 -5.09 -3.64 -10.88
N ALA A 19 -6.30 -3.16 -10.55
CA ALA A 19 -6.61 -2.67 -9.20
C ALA A 19 -6.55 -3.75 -8.11
N THR A 20 -6.90 -5.01 -8.43
CA THR A 20 -6.77 -6.12 -7.48
C THR A 20 -5.31 -6.44 -7.18
N GLN A 21 -4.45 -6.51 -8.20
CA GLN A 21 -3.01 -6.71 -7.96
C GLN A 21 -2.41 -5.54 -7.20
N ALA A 22 -2.86 -4.31 -7.50
CA ALA A 22 -2.45 -3.11 -6.80
C ALA A 22 -2.76 -3.16 -5.30
N LEU A 23 -3.96 -3.64 -4.93
CA LEU A 23 -4.34 -3.80 -3.53
C LEU A 23 -3.40 -4.76 -2.81
N PHE A 24 -3.18 -5.96 -3.33
CA PHE A 24 -2.37 -6.95 -2.61
C PHE A 24 -0.90 -6.57 -2.56
N ARG A 25 -0.34 -6.00 -3.64
CA ARG A 25 1.02 -5.42 -3.62
C ARG A 25 1.14 -4.32 -2.58
N TRP A 26 0.14 -3.45 -2.48
CA TRP A 26 0.12 -2.39 -1.48
C TRP A 26 0.02 -2.95 -0.06
N LEU A 27 -0.86 -3.92 0.17
CA LEU A 27 -1.03 -4.54 1.48
C LEU A 27 0.21 -5.32 1.94
N ASP A 28 0.85 -6.07 1.03
CA ASP A 28 2.12 -6.75 1.29
C ASP A 28 3.22 -5.76 1.64
N PHE A 29 3.30 -4.65 0.90
CA PHE A 29 4.26 -3.58 1.18
C PHE A 29 4.05 -3.01 2.58
N ARG A 30 2.80 -2.71 2.95
CA ARG A 30 2.49 -2.18 4.28
C ARG A 30 2.79 -3.19 5.38
N LEU A 31 2.49 -4.48 5.17
CA LEU A 31 2.87 -5.53 6.12
C LEU A 31 4.39 -5.58 6.30
N PHE A 32 5.15 -5.58 5.21
CA PHE A 32 6.61 -5.58 5.22
C PHE A 32 7.19 -4.39 6.01
N VAL A 33 6.70 -3.17 5.75
CA VAL A 33 7.13 -1.96 6.49
C VAL A 33 6.73 -2.05 7.97
N SER A 34 5.52 -2.53 8.28
CA SER A 34 5.01 -2.64 9.65
C SER A 34 5.77 -3.65 10.52
N GLN A 35 6.30 -4.72 9.92
CA GLN A 35 7.07 -5.76 10.62
C GLN A 35 8.49 -5.32 10.99
N LYS A 36 8.84 -4.04 10.79
CA LYS A 36 10.19 -3.46 10.98
C LYS A 36 11.29 -4.10 10.11
N ASN A 37 10.93 -4.94 9.14
CA ASN A 37 11.82 -5.43 8.10
C ASN A 37 12.02 -4.36 7.02
N THR A 38 12.31 -3.12 7.40
CA THR A 38 12.41 -2.01 6.45
C THR A 38 13.68 -2.05 5.60
N LYS A 39 14.56 -3.04 5.79
CA LYS A 39 15.86 -3.16 5.14
C LYS A 39 15.81 -4.27 4.08
N LEU A 40 16.23 -3.94 2.85
CA LEU A 40 16.40 -4.93 1.81
C LEU A 40 17.67 -5.73 2.10
N THR A 41 17.71 -7.01 1.73
CA THR A 41 18.96 -7.77 1.79
C THR A 41 19.95 -7.17 0.79
N SER A 42 21.18 -6.92 1.23
CA SER A 42 22.22 -6.28 0.44
C SER A 42 22.55 -7.15 -0.77
N SER A 43 22.01 -6.79 -1.93
CA SER A 43 22.56 -7.21 -3.22
C SER A 43 23.71 -6.26 -3.56
N ASN A 44 24.79 -6.80 -4.12
CA ASN A 44 25.99 -6.02 -4.49
C ASN A 44 25.67 -4.82 -5.43
N ASP A 45 24.49 -4.79 -6.05
CA ASP A 45 24.01 -3.72 -6.93
C ASP A 45 23.38 -2.51 -6.21
N ILE A 46 23.08 -2.58 -4.91
CA ILE A 46 22.46 -1.47 -4.15
C ILE A 46 23.49 -0.36 -3.84
N ASN A 47 24.78 -0.70 -3.77
CA ASN A 47 25.82 0.18 -3.23
C ASN A 47 26.47 1.14 -4.25
N SER A 48 26.20 1.01 -5.55
CA SER A 48 26.95 1.72 -6.59
C SER A 48 26.16 2.76 -7.40
N ALA A 49 24.83 2.82 -7.27
CA ALA A 49 23.99 3.75 -8.04
C ALA A 49 22.97 4.50 -7.16
N SER A 50 22.73 5.78 -7.46
CA SER A 50 21.62 6.55 -6.89
C SER A 50 20.29 6.00 -7.41
N HIS A 51 19.77 4.97 -6.76
CA HIS A 51 18.51 4.32 -7.13
C HIS A 51 17.32 5.27 -6.93
N SER A 52 16.40 5.30 -7.90
CA SER A 52 15.15 6.05 -7.74
C SER A 52 14.20 5.33 -6.78
N ALA A 53 13.21 6.03 -6.25
CA ALA A 53 12.20 5.45 -5.35
C ALA A 53 11.53 4.18 -5.91
N THR A 54 11.27 4.15 -7.22
CA THR A 54 10.64 3.00 -7.87
C THR A 54 11.59 1.85 -8.07
N ASP A 55 12.90 2.07 -8.09
CA ASP A 55 13.89 1.00 -8.19
C ASP A 55 14.03 0.24 -6.88
N TYR A 56 14.03 0.94 -5.73
CA TYR A 56 13.92 0.28 -4.42
C TYR A 56 12.64 -0.55 -4.29
N LEU A 57 11.51 -0.06 -4.81
CA LEU A 57 10.25 -0.81 -4.82
C LEU A 57 10.30 -2.04 -5.72
N LYS A 58 10.99 -1.99 -6.87
CA LYS A 58 11.22 -3.17 -7.73
C LYS A 58 12.08 -4.21 -7.04
N ILE A 59 13.15 -3.80 -6.38
CA ILE A 59 14.05 -4.70 -5.63
C ILE A 59 13.25 -5.36 -4.49
N TRP A 60 12.46 -4.58 -3.74
CA TRP A 60 11.55 -5.10 -2.74
C TRP A 60 10.59 -6.16 -3.30
N GLN A 61 10.00 -5.90 -4.47
CA GLN A 61 9.09 -6.83 -5.12
C GLN A 61 9.78 -8.14 -5.56
N GLN A 62 11.06 -8.08 -5.92
CA GLN A 62 11.84 -9.28 -6.28
C GLN A 62 12.21 -10.13 -5.06
N GLN A 63 12.44 -9.51 -3.91
CA GLN A 63 12.84 -10.19 -2.67
C GLN A 63 11.64 -10.72 -1.88
N THR A 64 10.43 -10.21 -2.12
CA THR A 64 9.23 -10.55 -1.36
C THR A 64 8.30 -11.43 -2.18
N SER A 65 7.86 -12.56 -1.61
CA SER A 65 6.78 -13.35 -2.20
C SER A 65 5.47 -12.57 -2.09
N LEU A 66 5.06 -11.93 -3.19
CA LEU A 66 3.77 -11.25 -3.25
C LEU A 66 2.62 -12.24 -3.01
N THR A 67 1.72 -11.87 -2.11
CA THR A 67 0.49 -12.61 -1.91
C THR A 67 -0.41 -12.37 -3.11
N THR A 68 -0.50 -13.38 -3.96
CA THR A 68 -1.57 -13.38 -4.95
C THR A 68 -2.82 -13.85 -4.23
N PRO A 69 -3.93 -13.08 -4.22
CA PRO A 69 -5.18 -13.61 -3.71
C PRO A 69 -5.48 -14.91 -4.46
N ALA A 70 -6.12 -15.87 -3.80
CA ALA A 70 -6.54 -17.11 -4.43
C ALA A 70 -7.61 -16.82 -5.49
N THR A 71 -7.19 -16.27 -6.64
CA THR A 71 -8.05 -15.87 -7.75
C THR A 71 -8.80 -17.08 -8.31
N GLY A 72 -8.25 -18.29 -8.13
CA GLY A 72 -8.95 -19.55 -8.38
C GLY A 72 -10.26 -19.68 -7.59
N ILE A 73 -10.30 -19.28 -6.32
CA ILE A 73 -11.54 -19.31 -5.50
C ILE A 73 -12.54 -18.27 -6.01
N LEU A 74 -12.10 -17.05 -6.34
CA LEU A 74 -12.99 -16.04 -6.91
C LEU A 74 -13.55 -16.46 -8.27
N ARG A 75 -12.73 -17.07 -9.13
CA ARG A 75 -13.16 -17.66 -10.40
C ARG A 75 -14.14 -18.81 -10.17
N LEU A 76 -13.88 -19.68 -9.20
CA LEU A 76 -14.78 -20.76 -8.83
C LEU A 76 -16.13 -20.21 -8.37
N LEU A 77 -16.16 -19.20 -7.50
CA LEU A 77 -17.39 -18.54 -7.07
C LEU A 77 -18.15 -17.92 -8.24
N ALA A 78 -17.43 -17.32 -9.20
CA ALA A 78 -18.04 -16.79 -10.43
C ALA A 78 -18.66 -17.91 -11.29
N VAL A 79 -17.96 -19.03 -11.47
CA VAL A 79 -18.48 -20.21 -12.19
C VAL A 79 -19.70 -20.77 -11.48
N ILE A 80 -19.65 -20.94 -10.15
CA ILE A 80 -20.79 -21.38 -9.35
C ILE A 80 -21.97 -20.43 -9.51
N ALA A 81 -21.75 -19.11 -9.48
CA ALA A 81 -22.80 -18.12 -9.68
C ALA A 81 -23.47 -18.26 -11.06
N VAL A 82 -22.67 -18.48 -12.13
CA VAL A 82 -23.17 -18.74 -13.48
C VAL A 82 -23.98 -20.02 -13.55
N VAL A 83 -23.47 -21.13 -12.99
CA VAL A 83 -24.16 -22.43 -13.00
C VAL A 83 -25.47 -22.31 -12.24
N ILE A 84 -25.45 -21.79 -11.01
CA ILE A 84 -26.65 -21.63 -10.19
C ILE A 84 -27.67 -20.73 -10.89
N GLY A 85 -27.25 -19.58 -11.45
CA GLY A 85 -28.16 -18.67 -12.16
C GLY A 85 -28.81 -19.31 -13.37
N PHE A 86 -28.01 -20.00 -14.19
CA PHE A 86 -28.51 -20.74 -15.34
C PHE A 86 -29.51 -21.82 -14.94
N THR A 87 -29.14 -22.68 -13.97
CA THR A 87 -29.99 -23.80 -13.52
C THR A 87 -31.23 -23.33 -12.77
N ALA A 88 -31.15 -22.23 -12.02
CA ALA A 88 -32.31 -21.69 -11.31
C ALA A 88 -33.36 -21.20 -12.30
N MET A 89 -32.96 -20.48 -13.36
CA MET A 89 -33.91 -20.03 -14.38
C MET A 89 -34.49 -21.23 -15.13
N ALA A 90 -33.65 -22.19 -15.53
CA ALA A 90 -34.11 -23.41 -16.18
C ALA A 90 -35.10 -24.18 -15.31
N GLY A 91 -34.87 -24.26 -14.00
CA GLY A 91 -35.78 -24.88 -13.05
C GLY A 91 -37.13 -24.16 -12.92
N VAL A 92 -37.13 -22.83 -12.94
CA VAL A 92 -38.38 -22.03 -12.91
C VAL A 92 -39.19 -22.21 -14.19
N LEU A 93 -38.53 -22.35 -15.33
CA LEU A 93 -39.17 -22.56 -16.63
C LEU A 93 -39.57 -24.02 -16.89
N ASN A 94 -39.05 -24.97 -16.12
CA ASN A 94 -39.33 -26.40 -16.28
C ASN A 94 -40.73 -26.78 -15.74
N VAL A 95 -41.76 -26.35 -16.46
CA VAL A 95 -43.17 -26.63 -16.20
C VAL A 95 -43.70 -27.56 -17.30
N ARG A 96 -44.72 -28.38 -17.00
CA ARG A 96 -45.35 -29.27 -18.01
C ARG A 96 -45.87 -28.45 -19.19
N GLU A 97 -45.78 -29.04 -20.39
CA GLU A 97 -46.32 -28.48 -21.61
C GLU A 97 -47.77 -28.01 -21.39
N GLN A 98 -48.08 -26.77 -21.80
CA GLN A 98 -49.38 -26.09 -21.72
C GLN A 98 -49.80 -25.49 -20.36
N ALA A 99 -49.00 -25.56 -19.31
CA ALA A 99 -49.31 -24.87 -18.05
C ALA A 99 -48.66 -23.47 -17.97
N PHE A 100 -49.38 -22.51 -17.41
CA PHE A 100 -48.84 -21.16 -17.18
C PHE A 100 -47.73 -21.17 -16.12
N ILE A 101 -46.65 -20.45 -16.40
CA ILE A 101 -45.64 -20.09 -15.41
C ILE A 101 -46.14 -18.87 -14.64
N ASN A 102 -46.24 -18.99 -13.31
CA ASN A 102 -46.66 -17.88 -12.47
C ASN A 102 -45.57 -16.81 -12.42
N ILE A 103 -45.86 -15.63 -12.99
CA ILE A 103 -44.93 -14.51 -13.15
C ILE A 103 -44.29 -14.04 -11.84
N TRP A 104 -44.96 -14.21 -10.71
CA TRP A 104 -44.44 -13.81 -9.41
C TRP A 104 -43.19 -14.57 -8.99
N VAL A 105 -43.03 -15.83 -9.44
CA VAL A 105 -41.86 -16.65 -9.11
C VAL A 105 -40.57 -16.08 -9.75
N PRO A 106 -40.48 -15.92 -11.08
CA PRO A 106 -39.29 -15.35 -11.69
C PRO A 106 -39.09 -13.86 -11.34
N LEU A 107 -40.17 -13.07 -11.16
CA LEU A 107 -40.04 -11.68 -10.67
C LEU A 107 -39.45 -11.64 -9.25
N GLY A 108 -39.95 -12.48 -8.35
CA GLY A 108 -39.45 -12.56 -6.98
C GLY A 108 -37.97 -12.96 -6.94
N LEU A 109 -37.60 -14.01 -7.67
CA LEU A 109 -36.27 -14.61 -7.56
C LEU A 109 -35.18 -13.88 -8.37
N PHE A 110 -35.52 -13.31 -9.53
CA PHE A 110 -34.55 -12.70 -10.45
C PHE A 110 -34.63 -11.17 -10.56
N ALA A 111 -35.69 -10.53 -10.03
CA ALA A 111 -35.79 -9.07 -9.99
C ALA A 111 -35.78 -8.54 -8.54
N PHE A 112 -36.76 -8.91 -7.71
CA PHE A 112 -36.95 -8.30 -6.39
C PHE A 112 -35.98 -8.77 -5.32
N LEU A 113 -35.74 -10.07 -5.19
CA LEU A 113 -34.73 -10.58 -4.26
C LEU A 113 -33.34 -10.01 -4.60
N PRO A 114 -32.90 -9.98 -5.88
CA PRO A 114 -31.67 -9.31 -6.25
C PRO A 114 -31.63 -7.83 -5.90
N LEU A 115 -32.72 -7.09 -6.11
CA LEU A 115 -32.82 -5.68 -5.71
C LEU A 115 -32.62 -5.52 -4.19
N LEU A 116 -33.33 -6.31 -3.38
CA LEU A 116 -33.23 -6.27 -1.92
C LEU A 116 -31.80 -6.55 -1.44
N LEU A 117 -31.16 -7.59 -1.98
CA LEU A 117 -29.77 -7.93 -1.65
C LEU A 117 -28.79 -6.83 -2.07
N THR A 118 -29.08 -6.11 -3.15
CA THR A 118 -28.30 -4.96 -3.61
C THR A 118 -28.46 -3.78 -2.66
N LEU A 119 -29.69 -3.46 -2.24
CA LEU A 119 -29.97 -2.42 -1.25
C LEU A 119 -29.31 -2.73 0.10
N SER A 120 -29.36 -3.98 0.53
CA SER A 120 -28.67 -4.45 1.75
C SER A 120 -27.16 -4.24 1.64
N SER A 121 -26.56 -4.63 0.50
CA SER A 121 -25.12 -4.42 0.24
C SER A 121 -24.74 -2.94 0.21
N PHE A 122 -25.58 -2.09 -0.38
CA PHE A 122 -25.39 -0.64 -0.38
C PHE A 122 -25.44 -0.08 1.04
N TYR A 123 -26.44 -0.45 1.83
CA TYR A 123 -26.57 -0.02 3.23
C TYR A 123 -25.31 -0.37 4.03
N PHE A 124 -24.85 -1.62 3.96
CA PHE A 124 -23.67 -2.05 4.71
C PHE A 124 -22.37 -1.40 4.24
N SER A 125 -22.20 -1.17 2.94
CA SER A 125 -20.99 -0.53 2.41
C SER A 125 -20.96 0.99 2.61
N PHE A 126 -22.10 1.68 2.55
CA PHE A 126 -22.17 3.14 2.51
C PHE A 126 -22.75 3.80 3.75
N LEU A 127 -23.72 3.18 4.42
CA LEU A 127 -24.49 3.81 5.49
C LEU A 127 -24.21 3.22 6.87
N SER A 128 -23.78 1.96 6.93
CA SER A 128 -23.65 1.27 8.22
C SER A 128 -22.55 1.91 9.09
N PRO A 129 -22.85 2.26 10.35
CA PRO A 129 -21.84 2.67 11.32
C PRO A 129 -20.92 1.51 11.73
N ALA A 130 -21.34 0.27 11.47
CA ALA A 130 -20.58 -0.96 11.75
C ALA A 130 -19.60 -1.36 10.63
N LYS A 131 -19.32 -0.48 9.65
CA LYS A 131 -18.34 -0.72 8.56
C LYS A 131 -16.98 -1.24 9.04
N SER A 132 -16.58 -0.89 10.25
CA SER A 132 -15.32 -1.32 10.85
C SER A 132 -15.41 -2.69 11.56
N ASN A 133 -16.60 -3.21 11.86
CA ASN A 133 -16.77 -4.43 12.65
C ASN A 133 -17.03 -5.66 11.77
N LEU A 134 -15.96 -6.38 11.47
CA LEU A 134 -15.96 -7.61 10.65
C LEU A 134 -16.96 -8.68 11.15
N HIS A 135 -17.23 -8.70 12.47
CA HIS A 135 -18.14 -9.66 13.10
C HIS A 135 -19.60 -9.54 12.64
N HIS A 136 -20.04 -8.38 12.15
CA HIS A 136 -21.41 -8.20 11.63
C HIS A 136 -21.57 -8.77 10.21
N HIS A 137 -20.50 -9.31 9.62
CA HIS A 137 -20.48 -9.81 8.25
C HIS A 137 -19.90 -11.24 8.17
N PRO A 138 -20.67 -12.27 8.55
CA PRO A 138 -20.19 -13.66 8.58
C PRO A 138 -19.72 -14.16 7.22
N LEU A 139 -20.37 -13.72 6.13
CA LEU A 139 -19.99 -14.07 4.75
C LEU A 139 -18.62 -13.46 4.39
N LEU A 140 -18.37 -12.20 4.73
CA LEU A 140 -17.09 -11.54 4.46
C LEU A 140 -15.97 -12.16 5.31
N HIS A 141 -16.24 -12.47 6.57
CA HIS A 141 -15.29 -13.18 7.43
C HIS A 141 -14.95 -14.57 6.87
N TRP A 142 -15.95 -15.33 6.42
CA TRP A 142 -15.75 -16.62 5.76
C TRP A 142 -14.90 -16.48 4.47
N LEU A 143 -15.17 -15.46 3.64
CA LEU A 143 -14.37 -15.18 2.44
C LEU A 143 -12.93 -14.83 2.77
N ILE A 144 -12.69 -13.98 3.78
CA ILE A 144 -11.35 -13.60 4.23
C ILE A 144 -10.57 -14.86 4.64
N ASN A 145 -11.21 -15.76 5.37
CA ASN A 145 -10.59 -17.02 5.76
C ASN A 145 -10.27 -17.91 4.54
N LYS A 146 -11.24 -18.13 3.64
CA LYS A 146 -11.06 -18.97 2.46
C LYS A 146 -10.05 -18.42 1.46
N LEU A 147 -10.00 -17.10 1.31
CA LEU A 147 -9.03 -16.42 0.44
C LEU A 147 -7.65 -16.26 1.10
N HIS A 148 -7.45 -16.77 2.33
CA HIS A 148 -6.21 -16.67 3.10
C HIS A 148 -5.77 -15.22 3.35
N LEU A 149 -6.73 -14.31 3.59
CA LEU A 149 -6.50 -12.87 3.74
C LEU A 149 -6.43 -12.42 5.20
N GLN A 150 -6.28 -13.35 6.14
CA GLN A 150 -6.30 -13.07 7.59
C GLN A 150 -5.22 -12.06 8.01
N GLN A 151 -4.03 -12.13 7.39
CA GLN A 151 -2.94 -11.19 7.63
C GLN A 151 -3.29 -9.73 7.29
N PHE A 152 -4.32 -9.50 6.47
CA PHE A 152 -4.73 -8.16 6.02
C PHE A 152 -5.90 -7.57 6.82
N ILE A 153 -6.38 -8.24 7.86
CA ILE A 153 -7.44 -7.74 8.75
C ILE A 153 -7.13 -6.33 9.32
N PRO A 154 -5.88 -5.98 9.70
CA PRO A 154 -5.56 -4.62 10.13
C PRO A 154 -5.88 -3.54 9.08
N TYR A 155 -5.89 -3.91 7.81
CA TYR A 155 -6.17 -3.04 6.66
C TYR A 155 -7.58 -3.26 6.07
N LYS A 156 -8.54 -3.74 6.89
CA LYS A 156 -9.93 -4.03 6.49
C LYS A 156 -10.63 -2.91 5.71
N ASN A 157 -10.28 -1.65 5.96
CA ASN A 157 -10.88 -0.50 5.27
C ASN A 157 -10.61 -0.49 3.76
N LEU A 158 -9.51 -1.10 3.30
CA LEU A 158 -9.20 -1.29 1.88
C LEU A 158 -9.73 -2.64 1.36
N LEU A 159 -9.71 -3.66 2.22
CA LEU A 159 -10.11 -5.02 1.87
C LEU A 159 -11.63 -5.17 1.67
N LEU A 160 -12.43 -4.57 2.55
CA LEU A 160 -13.89 -4.73 2.54
C LEU A 160 -14.55 -4.16 1.27
N PRO A 161 -14.26 -2.93 0.81
CA PRO A 161 -14.82 -2.42 -0.44
C PRO A 161 -14.46 -3.29 -1.65
N TRP A 162 -13.24 -3.85 -1.67
CA TRP A 162 -12.82 -4.80 -2.70
C TRP A 162 -13.64 -6.09 -2.65
N LEU A 163 -13.86 -6.69 -1.48
CA LEU A 163 -14.68 -7.89 -1.32
C LEU A 163 -16.14 -7.66 -1.75
N PHE A 164 -16.74 -6.54 -1.35
CA PHE A 164 -18.09 -6.18 -1.79
C PHE A 164 -18.16 -6.05 -3.31
N TRP A 165 -17.15 -5.44 -3.95
CA TRP A 165 -17.07 -5.36 -5.40
C TRP A 165 -16.97 -6.75 -6.06
N GLN A 166 -16.19 -7.67 -5.50
CA GLN A 166 -16.13 -9.06 -6.00
C GLN A 166 -17.48 -9.79 -5.87
N LEU A 167 -18.17 -9.62 -4.75
CA LEU A 167 -19.50 -10.20 -4.52
C LEU A 167 -20.54 -9.66 -5.52
N GLN A 168 -20.56 -8.36 -5.78
CA GLN A 168 -21.47 -7.79 -6.78
C GLN A 168 -21.14 -8.29 -8.19
N SER A 169 -19.85 -8.45 -8.52
CA SER A 169 -19.43 -8.99 -9.81
C SER A 169 -19.95 -10.41 -10.02
N ALA A 170 -19.85 -11.28 -9.01
CA ALA A 170 -20.43 -12.63 -9.06
C ALA A 170 -21.97 -12.61 -9.15
N ALA A 171 -22.64 -11.71 -8.44
CA ALA A 171 -24.10 -11.60 -8.49
C ALA A 171 -24.63 -11.07 -9.85
N ILE A 172 -23.85 -10.23 -10.54
CA ILE A 172 -24.15 -9.82 -11.92
C ILE A 172 -24.04 -11.03 -12.85
N LEU A 173 -22.99 -11.85 -12.71
CA LEU A 173 -22.84 -13.09 -13.50
C LEU A 173 -23.99 -14.07 -13.28
N PHE A 174 -24.44 -14.25 -12.04
CA PHE A 174 -25.66 -15.01 -11.73
C PHE A 174 -26.85 -14.48 -12.54
N SER A 175 -27.12 -13.18 -12.46
CA SER A 175 -28.29 -12.56 -13.12
C SER A 175 -28.20 -12.63 -14.65
N ALA A 176 -27.00 -12.41 -15.20
CA ALA A 176 -26.74 -12.53 -16.63
C ALA A 176 -26.88 -13.98 -17.13
N SER A 177 -26.41 -14.96 -16.35
CA SER A 177 -26.56 -16.38 -16.70
C SER A 177 -28.00 -16.86 -16.62
N ALA A 178 -28.79 -16.36 -15.67
CA ALA A 178 -30.22 -16.61 -15.58
C ALA A 178 -30.95 -16.03 -16.81
N LEU A 179 -30.62 -14.80 -17.21
CA LEU A 179 -31.19 -14.18 -18.39
C LEU A 179 -30.78 -14.90 -19.68
N LEU A 180 -29.52 -15.35 -19.77
CA LEU A 180 -29.04 -16.17 -20.88
C LEU A 180 -29.78 -17.52 -20.96
N SER A 181 -29.97 -18.18 -19.82
CA SER A 181 -30.76 -19.43 -19.72
C SER A 181 -32.19 -19.22 -20.22
N PHE A 182 -32.84 -18.13 -19.80
CA PHE A 182 -34.16 -17.75 -20.28
C PHE A 182 -34.20 -17.66 -21.82
N PHE A 183 -33.28 -16.92 -22.44
CA PHE A 183 -33.27 -16.76 -23.91
C PHE A 183 -32.96 -18.06 -24.66
N ILE A 184 -32.02 -18.86 -24.16
CA ILE A 184 -31.70 -20.17 -24.76
C ILE A 184 -32.93 -21.06 -24.76
N LEU A 185 -33.60 -21.17 -23.61
CA LEU A 185 -34.78 -22.02 -23.47
C LEU A 185 -35.97 -21.49 -24.27
N ALA A 186 -36.19 -20.17 -24.26
CA ALA A 186 -37.25 -19.52 -25.04
C ALA A 186 -37.04 -19.66 -26.57
N THR A 187 -35.86 -20.06 -27.03
CA THR A 187 -35.62 -20.39 -28.46
C THR A 187 -36.25 -21.73 -28.85
N PHE A 188 -36.42 -22.65 -27.89
CA PHE A 188 -36.90 -24.01 -28.14
C PHE A 188 -38.28 -24.29 -27.56
N GLN A 189 -38.78 -23.45 -26.66
CA GLN A 189 -40.04 -23.66 -25.94
C GLN A 189 -40.87 -22.37 -25.89
N ASP A 190 -42.15 -22.48 -26.20
CA ASP A 190 -43.12 -21.40 -26.04
C ASP A 190 -43.60 -21.35 -24.59
N TYR A 191 -43.06 -20.40 -23.83
CA TYR A 191 -43.44 -20.21 -22.43
C TYR A 191 -44.66 -19.33 -22.28
N LEU A 192 -45.77 -19.89 -21.78
CA LEU A 192 -46.96 -19.12 -21.42
C LEU A 192 -46.81 -18.58 -20.01
N PHE A 193 -46.79 -17.26 -19.87
CA PHE A 193 -46.79 -16.60 -18.55
C PHE A 193 -48.21 -16.21 -18.16
N GLY A 194 -48.49 -16.34 -16.86
CA GLY A 194 -49.72 -15.86 -16.27
C GLY A 194 -49.54 -15.53 -14.81
N TRP A 195 -50.64 -15.23 -14.13
CA TRP A 195 -50.59 -14.90 -12.71
C TRP A 195 -51.68 -15.59 -11.90
N SER A 196 -51.31 -15.92 -10.68
CA SER A 196 -52.23 -16.25 -9.60
C SER A 196 -51.59 -15.81 -8.30
N SER A 197 -52.43 -15.36 -7.37
CA SER A 197 -51.99 -14.92 -6.05
C SER A 197 -53.08 -15.26 -5.05
N THR A 198 -52.67 -15.66 -3.84
CA THR A 198 -53.57 -15.83 -2.71
C THR A 198 -53.94 -14.49 -2.08
N LEU A 199 -53.12 -13.45 -2.29
CA LEU A 199 -53.30 -12.11 -1.72
C LEU A 199 -54.06 -11.16 -2.66
N ILE A 200 -53.85 -11.29 -3.97
CA ILE A 200 -54.47 -10.43 -4.98
C ILE A 200 -55.64 -11.19 -5.59
N THR A 201 -56.87 -10.75 -5.27
CA THR A 201 -58.10 -11.44 -5.67
C THR A 201 -58.77 -10.82 -6.90
N ASP A 202 -58.39 -9.61 -7.30
CA ASP A 202 -58.98 -8.88 -8.42
C ASP A 202 -57.95 -8.46 -9.47
N SER A 203 -58.37 -8.39 -10.73
CA SER A 203 -57.50 -8.04 -11.86
C SER A 203 -57.16 -6.55 -11.90
N ALA A 204 -57.95 -5.68 -11.27
CA ALA A 204 -57.71 -4.24 -11.26
C ALA A 204 -56.47 -3.90 -10.41
N THR A 205 -56.35 -4.48 -9.22
CA THR A 205 -55.16 -4.37 -8.36
C THR A 205 -53.92 -4.90 -9.08
N MET A 206 -54.02 -6.04 -9.77
CA MET A 206 -52.90 -6.59 -10.55
C MET A 206 -52.47 -5.63 -11.68
N THR A 207 -53.42 -4.98 -12.36
CA THR A 207 -53.14 -4.00 -13.41
C THR A 207 -52.42 -2.77 -12.87
N GLN A 208 -52.85 -2.25 -11.72
CA GLN A 208 -52.17 -1.12 -11.08
C GLN A 208 -50.74 -1.48 -10.65
N LEU A 209 -50.55 -2.67 -10.09
CA LEU A 209 -49.23 -3.17 -9.70
C LEU A 209 -48.29 -3.31 -10.90
N MET A 210 -48.75 -3.94 -12.00
CA MET A 210 -47.94 -4.10 -13.20
C MET A 210 -47.64 -2.77 -13.89
N THR A 211 -48.59 -1.82 -13.85
CA THR A 211 -48.36 -0.46 -14.38
C THR A 211 -47.30 0.28 -13.56
N THR A 212 -47.37 0.19 -12.23
CA THR A 212 -46.39 0.82 -11.32
C THR A 212 -45.02 0.18 -11.46
N LEU A 213 -44.97 -1.15 -11.56
CA LEU A 213 -43.75 -1.91 -11.72
C LEU A 213 -43.07 -1.62 -13.07
N SER A 214 -43.86 -1.48 -14.13
CA SER A 214 -43.34 -1.24 -15.47
C SER A 214 -42.99 0.22 -15.73
N TRP A 215 -43.27 1.12 -14.78
CA TRP A 215 -43.05 2.55 -14.91
C TRP A 215 -41.65 2.93 -15.41
N PRO A 216 -40.53 2.33 -14.94
CA PRO A 216 -39.21 2.76 -15.39
C PRO A 216 -38.91 2.49 -16.87
N TRP A 217 -39.67 1.60 -17.52
CA TRP A 217 -39.50 1.21 -18.92
C TRP A 217 -40.77 1.33 -19.76
N HIS A 218 -41.82 1.97 -19.25
CA HIS A 218 -43.11 2.11 -19.94
C HIS A 218 -43.00 2.80 -21.31
N TRP A 219 -41.91 3.55 -21.53
CA TRP A 219 -41.67 4.31 -22.75
C TRP A 219 -41.00 3.46 -23.84
N LEU A 220 -40.51 2.28 -23.47
CA LEU A 220 -39.78 1.37 -24.37
C LEU A 220 -40.61 0.14 -24.72
N ILE A 221 -41.34 -0.41 -23.74
CA ILE A 221 -42.16 -1.61 -23.90
C ILE A 221 -43.55 -1.33 -23.32
N ASP A 222 -44.57 -1.82 -24.02
CA ASP A 222 -45.95 -1.76 -23.56
C ASP A 222 -46.14 -2.44 -22.21
N THR A 223 -46.94 -1.83 -21.35
CA THR A 223 -47.30 -2.40 -20.06
C THR A 223 -48.42 -3.43 -20.24
N PRO A 224 -48.49 -4.48 -19.38
CA PRO A 224 -49.59 -5.43 -19.44
C PRO A 224 -50.96 -4.76 -19.30
N SER A 225 -51.80 -4.86 -20.34
CA SER A 225 -53.13 -4.25 -20.35
C SER A 225 -54.09 -4.95 -19.37
N ALA A 226 -55.16 -4.27 -18.97
CA ALA A 226 -56.17 -4.84 -18.08
C ALA A 226 -56.81 -6.12 -18.67
N GLU A 227 -57.04 -6.12 -19.99
CA GLU A 227 -57.57 -7.28 -20.72
C GLU A 227 -56.59 -8.45 -20.68
N LEU A 228 -55.30 -8.20 -20.94
CA LEU A 228 -54.25 -9.20 -20.88
C LEU A 228 -54.18 -9.84 -19.48
N ILE A 229 -54.21 -9.00 -18.45
CA ILE A 229 -54.16 -9.45 -17.05
C ILE A 229 -55.38 -10.30 -16.72
N GLN A 230 -56.59 -9.92 -17.17
CA GLN A 230 -57.78 -10.72 -16.95
C GLN A 230 -57.70 -12.09 -17.64
N GLN A 231 -57.21 -12.14 -18.88
CA GLN A 231 -57.11 -13.36 -19.68
C GLN A 231 -56.03 -14.34 -19.17
N THR A 232 -54.94 -13.81 -18.60
CA THR A 232 -53.78 -14.60 -18.14
C THR A 232 -53.85 -14.96 -16.65
N ARG A 233 -55.00 -14.75 -16.02
CA ARG A 233 -55.27 -15.22 -14.67
C ARG A 233 -55.54 -16.72 -14.70
N PHE A 234 -54.90 -17.50 -13.81
CA PHE A 234 -54.99 -18.97 -13.83
C PHE A 234 -56.42 -19.53 -13.69
N SER A 235 -57.35 -18.76 -13.12
CA SER A 235 -58.76 -19.15 -12.96
C SER A 235 -59.62 -18.84 -14.19
N ALA A 236 -59.12 -18.08 -15.17
CA ALA A 236 -59.83 -17.83 -16.42
C ALA A 236 -59.64 -19.07 -17.33
N GLN A 237 -60.73 -19.65 -17.82
CA GLN A 237 -60.67 -20.71 -18.83
C GLN A 237 -60.03 -20.12 -20.09
N ALA A 238 -58.80 -20.57 -20.39
CA ALA A 238 -58.01 -20.07 -21.50
C ALA A 238 -58.79 -20.27 -22.81
N SER A 239 -59.25 -19.17 -23.40
CA SER A 239 -59.76 -19.14 -24.77
C SER A 239 -58.59 -18.93 -25.73
N ASP A 240 -58.76 -19.32 -27.00
CA ASP A 240 -57.77 -19.28 -28.09
C ASP A 240 -57.10 -17.90 -28.35
N LEU A 241 -57.47 -16.87 -27.60
CA LEU A 241 -56.86 -15.53 -27.58
C LEU A 241 -55.50 -15.47 -26.85
N ALA A 242 -55.08 -16.54 -26.17
CA ALA A 242 -53.85 -16.59 -25.36
C ALA A 242 -52.54 -16.40 -26.17
N VAL A 243 -52.56 -16.61 -27.50
CA VAL A 243 -51.34 -16.63 -28.34
C VAL A 243 -50.76 -15.24 -28.60
N SER A 244 -51.58 -14.21 -28.87
CA SER A 244 -51.07 -12.84 -29.12
C SER A 244 -50.73 -12.09 -27.82
N ALA A 245 -51.40 -12.47 -26.74
CA ALA A 245 -51.30 -11.89 -25.40
C ALA A 245 -49.95 -12.20 -24.69
N ASN A 246 -49.32 -13.31 -25.00
CA ASN A 246 -48.13 -13.79 -24.30
C ASN A 246 -46.85 -12.93 -24.54
N ASN A 247 -46.82 -12.15 -25.62
CA ASN A 247 -45.63 -11.36 -25.98
C ASN A 247 -45.25 -10.29 -24.94
N VAL A 248 -46.22 -9.71 -24.23
CA VAL A 248 -45.94 -8.62 -23.29
C VAL A 248 -45.36 -9.15 -21.96
N TRP A 249 -45.74 -10.36 -21.53
CA TRP A 249 -45.32 -10.90 -20.24
C TRP A 249 -43.82 -11.21 -20.18
N TRP A 250 -43.28 -11.88 -21.19
CA TRP A 250 -41.86 -12.22 -21.19
C TRP A 250 -40.99 -10.96 -21.32
N MET A 251 -41.43 -9.97 -22.10
CA MET A 251 -40.75 -8.68 -22.21
C MET A 251 -40.77 -7.94 -20.87
N THR A 252 -41.92 -7.94 -20.18
CA THR A 252 -42.06 -7.37 -18.83
C THR A 252 -41.12 -8.06 -17.84
N LEU A 253 -41.01 -9.40 -17.90
CA LEU A 253 -40.08 -10.15 -17.06
C LEU A 253 -38.62 -9.78 -17.33
N VAL A 254 -38.22 -9.78 -18.60
CA VAL A 254 -36.85 -9.42 -19.02
C VAL A 254 -36.52 -8.01 -18.54
N MET A 255 -37.42 -7.04 -18.74
CA MET A 255 -37.20 -5.67 -18.28
C MET A 255 -37.13 -5.57 -16.75
N ALA A 256 -37.96 -6.30 -16.02
CA ALA A 256 -37.87 -6.33 -14.56
C ALA A 256 -36.53 -6.91 -14.07
N ILE A 257 -36.04 -7.99 -14.69
CA ILE A 257 -34.73 -8.57 -14.36
C ILE A 257 -33.61 -7.56 -14.67
N VAL A 258 -33.68 -6.86 -15.80
CA VAL A 258 -32.67 -5.86 -16.19
C VAL A 258 -32.71 -4.66 -15.24
N VAL A 259 -33.87 -4.06 -15.01
CA VAL A 259 -34.03 -2.79 -14.30
C VAL A 259 -33.93 -2.95 -12.78
N TYR A 260 -34.48 -4.01 -12.21
CA TYR A 260 -34.45 -4.24 -10.77
C TYR A 260 -33.36 -5.22 -10.33
N GLY A 261 -32.98 -6.16 -11.19
CA GLY A 261 -31.93 -7.14 -10.89
C GLY A 261 -30.53 -6.68 -11.28
N ILE A 262 -30.29 -6.47 -12.57
CA ILE A 262 -28.95 -6.28 -13.14
C ILE A 262 -28.44 -4.85 -12.97
N LEU A 263 -29.24 -3.86 -13.37
CA LEU A 263 -28.84 -2.45 -13.42
C LEU A 263 -28.43 -1.91 -12.04
N PRO A 264 -29.18 -2.12 -10.94
CA PRO A 264 -28.80 -1.61 -9.63
C PRO A 264 -27.50 -2.25 -9.14
N ARG A 265 -27.28 -3.54 -9.44
CA ARG A 265 -26.03 -4.25 -9.12
C ARG A 265 -24.85 -3.72 -9.90
N LEU A 266 -25.04 -3.45 -11.19
CA LEU A 266 -24.01 -2.87 -12.05
C LEU A 266 -23.61 -1.48 -11.55
N LEU A 267 -24.59 -0.62 -11.24
CA LEU A 267 -24.34 0.69 -10.64
C LEU A 267 -23.58 0.57 -9.32
N LEU A 268 -24.03 -0.31 -8.42
CA LEU A 268 -23.36 -0.54 -7.15
C LEU A 268 -21.92 -1.06 -7.33
N ALA A 269 -21.71 -2.01 -8.24
CA ALA A 269 -20.38 -2.55 -8.53
C ALA A 269 -19.43 -1.47 -9.08
N LEU A 270 -19.92 -0.59 -9.96
CA LEU A 270 -19.15 0.55 -10.45
C LEU A 270 -18.80 1.53 -9.35
N LEU A 271 -19.77 1.89 -8.49
CA LEU A 271 -19.55 2.78 -7.35
C LEU A 271 -18.53 2.21 -6.37
N LEU A 272 -18.66 0.93 -5.99
CA LEU A 272 -17.72 0.24 -5.12
C LEU A 272 -16.32 0.19 -5.73
N ARG A 273 -16.20 -0.13 -7.02
CA ARG A 273 -14.91 -0.14 -7.74
C ARG A 273 -14.27 1.24 -7.76
N GLN A 274 -15.04 2.29 -8.06
CA GLN A 274 -14.54 3.67 -8.07
C GLN A 274 -14.10 4.10 -6.67
N GLN A 275 -14.91 3.86 -5.65
CA GLN A 275 -14.60 4.17 -4.26
C GLN A 275 -13.32 3.45 -3.80
N PHE A 276 -13.22 2.15 -4.09
CA PHE A 276 -12.05 1.33 -3.81
C PHE A 276 -10.78 1.88 -4.47
N ILE A 277 -10.82 2.17 -5.78
CA ILE A 277 -9.66 2.71 -6.51
C ILE A 277 -9.25 4.07 -5.95
N ARG A 278 -10.23 4.94 -5.65
CA ARG A 278 -9.97 6.26 -5.04
C ARG A 278 -9.33 6.13 -3.67
N TYR A 279 -9.86 5.27 -2.80
CA TYR A 279 -9.27 5.03 -1.47
C TYR A 279 -7.88 4.40 -1.56
N LEU A 280 -7.67 3.43 -2.45
CA LEU A 280 -6.37 2.80 -2.62
C LEU A 280 -5.33 3.83 -3.10
N ARG A 281 -5.67 4.62 -4.14
CA ARG A 281 -4.81 5.70 -4.64
C ARG A 281 -4.48 6.71 -3.55
N SER A 282 -5.50 7.20 -2.84
CA SER A 282 -5.29 8.15 -1.74
C SER A 282 -4.44 7.55 -0.62
N ASN A 283 -4.62 6.27 -0.30
CA ASN A 283 -3.84 5.61 0.74
C ASN A 283 -2.37 5.46 0.34
N ILE A 284 -2.08 5.14 -0.92
CA ILE A 284 -0.71 5.04 -1.46
C ILE A 284 -0.04 6.43 -1.49
N GLN A 285 -0.76 7.47 -1.91
CA GLN A 285 -0.20 8.82 -2.05
C GLN A 285 0.03 9.50 -0.69
N ASN A 286 -0.83 9.24 0.29
CA ASN A 286 -0.79 9.91 1.60
C ASN A 286 -0.11 9.09 2.70
N SER A 287 0.39 7.89 2.37
CA SER A 287 1.11 7.05 3.35
C SER A 287 2.55 7.51 3.54
N GLY A 288 2.96 7.72 4.79
CA GLY A 288 4.38 7.87 5.13
C GLY A 288 5.19 6.57 4.96
N ASP A 289 4.54 5.42 4.76
CA ASP A 289 5.18 4.09 4.68
C ASP A 289 6.25 4.03 3.55
N VAL A 290 5.97 4.65 2.39
CA VAL A 290 6.90 4.68 1.25
C VAL A 290 8.10 5.58 1.55
N GLU A 291 7.86 6.76 2.14
CA GLU A 291 8.92 7.69 2.51
C GLU A 291 9.83 7.09 3.58
N GLN A 292 9.25 6.51 4.64
CA GLN A 292 9.98 5.81 5.69
C GLN A 292 10.84 4.67 5.13
N PHE A 293 10.30 3.90 4.18
CA PHE A 293 11.05 2.84 3.52
C PHE A 293 12.22 3.39 2.71
N ILE A 294 12.00 4.39 1.85
CA ILE A 294 13.07 4.99 1.03
C ILE A 294 14.17 5.59 1.90
N VAL A 295 13.78 6.34 2.94
CA VAL A 295 14.71 6.93 3.90
C VAL A 295 15.53 5.84 4.58
N ALA A 296 14.91 4.73 5.00
CA ALA A 296 15.61 3.60 5.60
C ALA A 296 16.64 2.95 4.65
N GLN A 297 16.35 2.87 3.34
CA GLN A 297 17.30 2.37 2.33
C GLN A 297 18.46 3.35 2.08
N GLN A 298 18.16 4.64 1.93
CA GLN A 298 19.18 5.66 1.67
C GLN A 298 20.20 5.77 2.80
N HIS A 299 19.76 5.64 4.06
CA HIS A 299 20.66 5.66 5.22
C HIS A 299 21.58 4.42 5.30
N GLN A 300 21.32 3.34 4.55
CA GLN A 300 22.30 2.24 4.41
C GLN A 300 23.49 2.63 3.53
N VAL A 301 23.27 3.41 2.47
CA VAL A 301 24.33 3.83 1.54
C VAL A 301 25.32 4.79 2.22
N SER A 302 24.82 5.69 3.09
CA SER A 302 25.68 6.56 3.92
C SER A 302 26.38 5.85 5.08
N ARG A 303 26.06 4.56 5.32
CA ARG A 303 26.73 3.66 6.27
C ARG A 303 27.51 2.56 5.57
N ASN A 304 27.97 2.76 4.34
CA ASN A 304 29.25 2.16 4.02
C ASN A 304 30.26 2.89 4.92
N PRO A 305 30.86 2.23 5.94
CA PRO A 305 32.14 2.75 6.39
C PRO A 305 32.95 2.85 5.11
N ILE A 306 33.59 3.99 4.87
CA ILE A 306 34.78 3.94 4.02
C ILE A 306 35.58 2.81 4.67
N GLN A 307 35.67 1.67 3.98
CA GLN A 307 36.68 0.69 4.30
C GLN A 307 37.94 1.52 4.09
N SER A 308 38.43 2.11 5.17
CA SER A 308 39.81 2.50 5.26
C SER A 308 40.51 1.19 4.95
N ASP A 309 41.04 1.07 3.75
CA ASP A 309 41.92 -0.03 3.43
C ASP A 309 42.85 -0.16 4.63
N ASN A 310 42.88 -1.34 5.25
CA ASN A 310 43.84 -1.72 6.28
C ASN A 310 45.26 -1.78 5.70
N ASN A 311 45.59 -0.89 4.75
CA ASN A 311 46.94 -0.50 4.46
C ASN A 311 47.42 0.23 5.71
N ASN A 312 48.00 -0.55 6.62
CA ASN A 312 48.86 -0.15 7.72
C ASN A 312 49.41 1.28 7.53
N LEU A 313 48.63 2.27 7.94
CA LEU A 313 49.18 3.56 8.35
C LEU A 313 49.81 3.22 9.69
N THR A 314 51.09 2.85 9.63
CA THR A 314 51.94 2.73 10.80
C THR A 314 51.75 3.99 11.62
N SER A 315 50.98 3.93 12.71
CA SER A 315 51.01 4.96 13.75
C SER A 315 52.46 5.05 14.18
N ASN A 316 53.18 6.08 13.73
CA ASN A 316 54.53 6.33 14.20
C ASN A 316 54.38 6.72 15.68
N VAL A 317 54.80 5.82 16.57
CA VAL A 317 54.87 6.07 18.01
C VAL A 317 55.99 7.08 18.24
N VAL A 318 55.70 8.13 19.02
CA VAL A 318 56.65 9.21 19.31
C VAL A 318 56.72 9.50 20.80
N SER A 319 57.94 9.76 21.29
CA SER A 319 58.21 10.18 22.66
C SER A 319 57.98 11.69 22.85
N LEU A 320 57.21 12.06 23.87
CA LEU A 320 56.99 13.44 24.29
C LEU A 320 57.69 13.73 25.64
N PRO A 321 58.27 14.91 25.85
CA PRO A 321 58.35 16.06 24.95
C PRO A 321 59.50 15.94 23.93
N THR A 322 59.34 16.51 22.72
CA THR A 322 60.40 16.58 21.70
C THR A 322 60.90 18.02 21.57
N ALA A 323 62.21 18.25 21.72
CA ALA A 323 62.80 19.61 21.77
C ALA A 323 62.71 20.40 20.44
N ASN A 324 62.35 19.74 19.33
CA ASN A 324 62.34 20.32 17.99
C ASN A 324 60.94 20.44 17.37
N THR A 325 59.89 20.50 18.20
CA THR A 325 58.49 20.60 17.78
C THR A 325 57.75 21.61 18.64
N ALA A 326 56.85 22.40 18.05
CA ALA A 326 55.93 23.23 18.79
C ALA A 326 54.76 22.37 19.27
N LEU A 327 54.44 22.40 20.56
CA LEU A 327 53.41 21.57 21.18
C LEU A 327 52.18 22.43 21.53
N ILE A 328 51.06 22.15 20.88
CA ILE A 328 49.78 22.79 21.16
C ILE A 328 48.87 21.76 21.81
N SER A 329 48.30 22.04 22.97
CA SER A 329 47.27 21.16 23.55
C SER A 329 45.87 21.60 23.13
N TRP A 330 45.00 20.63 22.86
CA TRP A 330 43.58 20.87 22.61
C TRP A 330 42.76 20.33 23.78
N GLN A 331 42.02 21.22 24.44
CA GLN A 331 41.10 20.88 25.53
C GLN A 331 41.72 20.02 26.64
N GLN A 332 43.02 20.20 26.88
CA GLN A 332 43.81 19.42 27.84
C GLN A 332 44.77 20.34 28.59
N ALA A 333 44.51 20.52 29.88
CA ALA A 333 45.24 21.45 30.75
C ALA A 333 46.37 20.78 31.53
N ASP A 334 46.20 19.50 31.92
CA ASP A 334 47.10 18.78 32.81
C ASP A 334 48.06 17.88 32.02
N LEU A 335 49.09 18.47 31.43
CA LEU A 335 50.21 17.75 30.81
C LEU A 335 51.48 17.97 31.63
N ASP A 336 52.24 16.89 31.89
CA ASP A 336 53.46 16.91 32.73
C ASP A 336 54.69 17.54 32.05
N PHE A 337 54.51 18.19 30.89
CA PHE A 337 55.57 18.78 30.08
C PHE A 337 55.14 20.14 29.50
N PRO A 338 56.08 21.04 29.18
CA PRO A 338 55.75 22.38 28.69
C PRO A 338 55.07 22.33 27.31
N ILE A 339 53.99 23.11 27.16
CA ILE A 339 53.26 23.34 25.92
C ILE A 339 53.36 24.81 25.51
N ASP A 340 53.41 25.10 24.20
CA ASP A 340 53.51 26.45 23.66
C ASP A 340 52.17 27.21 23.74
N LYS A 341 51.06 26.50 23.54
CA LYS A 341 49.71 27.06 23.60
C LYS A 341 48.69 25.99 23.94
N GLN A 342 47.68 26.37 24.71
CA GLN A 342 46.46 25.59 24.92
C GLN A 342 45.31 26.24 24.16
N LEU A 343 44.54 25.43 23.43
CA LEU A 343 43.38 25.83 22.64
C LEU A 343 42.13 25.06 23.07
N GLY A 344 40.96 25.67 22.86
CA GLY A 344 39.65 25.04 23.04
C GLY A 344 39.13 24.99 24.48
N THR A 345 39.87 25.52 25.46
CA THR A 345 39.41 25.64 26.87
C THR A 345 38.79 26.99 27.22
N ASP A 346 39.09 28.03 26.45
CA ASP A 346 38.56 29.39 26.62
C ASP A 346 37.54 29.73 25.52
N ASP A 347 37.08 30.98 25.49
CA ASP A 347 36.20 31.52 24.44
C ASP A 347 36.87 31.44 23.05
N TRP A 348 36.20 30.80 22.08
CA TRP A 348 36.64 30.61 20.69
C TRP A 348 37.18 31.88 20.07
N LEU A 349 36.57 33.03 20.36
CA LEU A 349 36.95 34.32 19.78
C LEU A 349 38.39 34.73 20.13
N LYS A 350 38.90 34.30 21.29
CA LYS A 350 40.30 34.52 21.69
C LYS A 350 41.26 33.57 20.98
N ASP A 351 40.85 32.33 20.79
CA ASP A 351 41.64 31.32 20.09
C ASP A 351 41.77 31.67 18.60
N GLU A 352 40.68 32.08 17.96
CA GLU A 352 40.67 32.57 16.58
C GLU A 352 41.56 33.82 16.39
N GLN A 353 41.52 34.77 17.33
CA GLN A 353 42.42 35.95 17.30
C GLN A 353 43.88 35.55 17.40
N TRP A 354 44.21 34.57 18.26
CA TRP A 354 45.57 34.08 18.40
C TRP A 354 46.03 33.31 17.16
N LEU A 355 45.16 32.45 16.59
CA LEU A 355 45.43 31.67 15.38
C LEU A 355 45.73 32.54 14.16
N ASN A 356 45.08 33.71 14.06
CA ASN A 356 45.33 34.69 12.98
C ASN A 356 46.50 35.66 13.27
N SER A 357 47.13 35.56 14.44
CA SER A 357 48.25 36.43 14.82
C SER A 357 49.61 35.86 14.39
N THR A 358 50.66 36.69 14.39
CA THR A 358 52.03 36.21 14.13
C THR A 358 52.55 35.25 15.21
N ALA A 359 51.85 35.10 16.34
CA ALA A 359 52.24 34.18 17.41
C ALA A 359 51.86 32.72 17.14
N SER A 360 51.03 32.44 16.13
CA SER A 360 50.67 31.08 15.69
C SER A 360 51.59 30.55 14.58
N GLN A 361 52.61 31.32 14.19
CA GLN A 361 53.59 30.96 13.17
C GLN A 361 54.84 30.38 13.83
N PHE A 362 55.15 29.13 13.51
CA PHE A 362 56.26 28.38 14.10
C PHE A 362 57.27 27.99 13.02
N ASP A 363 58.56 28.19 13.31
CA ASP A 363 59.67 27.74 12.46
C ASP A 363 59.95 26.22 12.59
N LYS A 364 59.10 25.50 13.33
CA LYS A 364 59.25 24.08 13.70
C LYS A 364 57.95 23.33 13.40
N PRO A 365 57.99 22.00 13.21
CA PRO A 365 56.78 21.18 13.08
C PRO A 365 55.83 21.37 14.27
N VAL A 366 54.54 21.55 13.98
CA VAL A 366 53.51 21.78 15.00
C VAL A 366 52.79 20.48 15.30
N TRP A 367 52.79 20.06 16.56
CA TRP A 367 52.07 18.89 17.03
C TRP A 367 50.93 19.29 17.95
N ILE A 368 49.72 18.89 17.56
CA ILE A 368 48.51 19.12 18.34
C ILE A 368 48.25 17.87 19.18
N ILE A 369 48.38 18.03 20.50
CA ILE A 369 48.19 16.98 21.49
C ILE A 369 46.72 16.96 21.87
N ILE A 370 46.13 15.77 21.77
CA ILE A 370 44.75 15.53 22.13
C ILE A 370 44.61 14.31 23.03
N ASP A 371 43.62 14.36 23.90
CA ASP A 371 43.17 13.18 24.64
C ASP A 371 42.36 12.27 23.68
N PRO A 372 42.81 11.03 23.43
CA PRO A 372 42.11 10.08 22.58
C PRO A 372 40.70 9.73 23.06
N MET A 373 40.33 10.02 24.32
CA MET A 373 38.97 9.78 24.83
C MET A 373 37.96 10.83 24.37
N GLN A 374 38.41 11.99 23.89
CA GLN A 374 37.55 13.03 23.35
C GLN A 374 37.06 12.66 21.93
N THR A 375 35.98 13.30 21.51
CA THR A 375 35.46 13.19 20.13
C THR A 375 35.98 14.35 19.27
N PRO A 376 36.38 14.12 18.01
CA PRO A 376 36.76 15.21 17.11
C PRO A 376 35.62 16.23 16.96
N THR A 377 35.92 17.51 17.14
CA THR A 377 34.97 18.63 17.04
C THR A 377 35.18 19.44 15.76
N GLY A 378 34.16 20.22 15.37
CA GLY A 378 34.28 21.19 14.27
C GLY A 378 35.29 22.30 14.58
N GLU A 379 35.31 22.79 15.82
CA GLU A 379 36.25 23.84 16.26
C GLU A 379 37.71 23.39 16.11
N LEU A 380 38.03 22.13 16.42
CA LEU A 380 39.37 21.59 16.21
C LEU A 380 39.73 21.54 14.71
N ALA A 381 38.76 21.23 13.85
CA ALA A 381 38.99 21.23 12.40
C ALA A 381 39.33 22.64 11.89
N ASP A 382 38.59 23.65 12.36
CA ASP A 382 38.82 25.05 12.02
C ASP A 382 40.20 25.52 12.52
N CYS A 383 40.60 25.12 13.73
CA CYS A 383 41.96 25.37 14.26
C CYS A 383 43.06 24.78 13.36
N ILE A 384 42.89 23.53 12.93
CA ILE A 384 43.85 22.84 12.07
C ILE A 384 43.97 23.56 10.72
N GLU A 385 42.84 23.92 10.12
CA GLU A 385 42.82 24.63 8.84
C GLU A 385 43.54 25.98 8.93
N LEU A 386 43.28 26.76 9.98
CA LEU A 386 43.97 28.04 10.21
C LEU A 386 45.48 27.85 10.43
N LEU A 387 45.89 26.84 11.19
CA LEU A 387 47.31 26.57 11.40
C LEU A 387 48.01 26.10 10.11
N GLN A 388 47.34 25.30 9.28
CA GLN A 388 47.88 24.79 8.01
C GLN A 388 48.17 25.90 6.99
N GLN A 389 47.53 27.07 7.10
CA GLN A 389 47.79 28.20 6.21
C GLN A 389 49.22 28.75 6.34
N HIS A 390 49.84 28.57 7.51
CA HIS A 390 51.11 29.20 7.84
C HIS A 390 52.17 28.23 8.41
N ASN A 391 51.79 27.00 8.76
CA ASN A 391 52.68 26.01 9.34
C ASN A 391 52.61 24.69 8.55
N GLU A 392 53.76 24.18 8.10
CA GLU A 392 53.87 22.86 7.49
C GLU A 392 55.20 22.20 7.93
N PRO A 393 55.21 20.99 8.52
CA PRO A 393 54.10 20.05 8.67
C PRO A 393 53.36 20.11 10.03
N ILE A 394 52.05 19.85 10.01
CA ILE A 394 51.20 19.69 11.19
C ILE A 394 50.87 18.21 11.43
N SER A 395 51.05 17.76 12.67
CA SER A 395 50.67 16.40 13.09
C SER A 395 49.72 16.44 14.27
N LEU A 396 48.83 15.46 14.33
CA LEU A 396 47.92 15.25 15.46
C LEU A 396 48.43 14.06 16.27
N VAL A 397 48.63 14.25 17.57
CA VAL A 397 49.26 13.28 18.47
C VAL A 397 48.26 12.84 19.52
N LEU A 398 47.89 11.56 19.50
CA LEU A 398 47.05 10.93 20.51
C LEU A 398 47.90 10.66 21.76
N TYR A 399 47.63 11.38 22.86
CA TYR A 399 48.33 11.18 24.13
C TYR A 399 47.35 10.73 25.23
N PRO A 400 47.27 9.43 25.54
CA PRO A 400 46.38 8.93 26.57
C PRO A 400 46.91 9.30 27.97
N VAL A 401 46.11 10.04 28.73
CA VAL A 401 46.39 10.31 30.16
C VAL A 401 46.03 9.10 31.04
N ASN A 402 45.15 8.21 30.56
CA ASN A 402 44.75 6.99 31.25
C ASN A 402 44.60 5.82 30.25
N THR A 403 45.26 4.70 30.52
CA THR A 403 45.46 3.59 29.55
C THR A 403 44.44 2.45 29.66
N ASP A 404 43.57 2.44 30.67
CA ASP A 404 42.71 1.28 31.00
C ASP A 404 41.26 1.42 30.50
N ASP A 405 41.04 1.60 29.20
CA ASP A 405 39.66 1.64 28.69
C ASP A 405 39.48 0.95 27.32
N ALA A 406 38.58 -0.03 27.25
CA ALA A 406 38.17 -0.70 26.01
C ALA A 406 37.60 0.28 24.95
N ARG A 407 37.23 1.49 25.40
CA ARG A 407 36.81 2.62 24.55
C ARG A 407 37.93 3.24 23.71
N TYR A 408 39.20 3.04 24.06
CA TYR A 408 40.36 3.56 23.33
C TYR A 408 40.40 3.11 21.87
N GLN A 409 40.22 1.80 21.63
CA GLN A 409 40.25 1.22 20.29
C GLN A 409 39.11 1.74 19.39
N GLN A 410 37.95 2.05 19.98
CA GLN A 410 36.83 2.61 19.23
C GLN A 410 37.06 4.08 18.89
N GLN A 411 37.61 4.87 19.81
CA GLN A 411 37.90 6.29 19.56
C GLN A 411 39.10 6.52 18.63
N GLN A 412 40.12 5.66 18.68
CA GLN A 412 41.27 5.72 17.78
C GLN A 412 40.84 5.68 16.30
N LYS A 413 39.81 4.90 15.96
CA LYS A 413 39.23 4.87 14.60
C LYS A 413 38.56 6.18 14.21
N SER A 414 37.85 6.83 15.14
CA SER A 414 37.26 8.15 14.91
C SER A 414 38.33 9.19 14.59
N TRP A 415 39.45 9.16 15.31
CA TRP A 415 40.59 10.05 15.10
C TRP A 415 41.36 9.77 13.81
N GLN A 416 41.51 8.50 13.41
CA GLN A 416 42.06 8.13 12.10
C GLN A 416 41.21 8.69 10.95
N PHE A 417 39.89 8.57 11.05
CA PHE A 417 38.98 9.11 10.06
C PHE A 417 39.06 10.64 9.97
N PHE A 418 39.11 11.31 11.12
CA PHE A 418 39.28 12.75 11.21
C PHE A 418 40.60 13.19 10.56
N ALA A 419 41.71 12.53 10.88
CA ALA A 419 43.02 12.84 10.33
C ALA A 419 43.06 12.68 8.80
N GLN A 420 42.46 11.61 8.26
CA GLN A 420 42.34 11.39 6.81
C GLN A 420 41.50 12.48 6.13
N ARG A 421 40.38 12.87 6.73
CA ARG A 421 39.49 13.91 6.19
C ARG A 421 40.18 15.28 6.09
N HIS A 422 41.05 15.61 7.03
CA HIS A 422 41.75 16.89 7.10
C HIS A 422 43.21 16.82 6.59
N ALA A 423 43.59 15.71 5.95
CA ALA A 423 44.91 15.49 5.36
C ALA A 423 46.10 15.74 6.33
N ILE A 424 45.93 15.40 7.61
CA ILE A 424 46.96 15.53 8.65
C ILE A 424 47.52 14.17 9.04
N THR A 425 48.79 14.14 9.46
CA THR A 425 49.42 12.90 9.94
C THR A 425 49.03 12.62 11.39
N LEU A 426 48.53 11.41 11.66
CA LEU A 426 48.23 10.93 13.01
C LEU A 426 49.44 10.21 13.60
N LYS A 427 49.76 10.49 14.88
CA LYS A 427 50.83 9.87 15.65
C LYS A 427 50.31 9.43 17.02
N GLU A 428 50.99 8.47 17.64
CA GLU A 428 50.70 8.05 19.02
C GLU A 428 51.81 8.53 19.94
N GLY A 429 51.46 9.29 20.97
CA GLY A 429 52.40 9.88 21.92
C GLY A 429 52.53 9.02 23.17
N HIS A 430 53.76 8.81 23.63
CA HIS A 430 54.05 8.23 24.95
C HIS A 430 55.02 9.13 25.72
N ALA A 431 54.91 9.11 27.05
CA ALA A 431 55.83 9.85 27.92
C ALA A 431 57.26 9.34 27.72
N HIS A 432 58.22 10.25 27.63
CA HIS A 432 59.63 9.91 27.70
C HIS A 432 59.92 9.44 29.13
N VAL A 433 60.21 8.14 29.30
CA VAL A 433 60.70 7.57 30.57
C VAL A 433 62.11 8.07 30.85
#